data_AF-A0AAP3A4X8-F1
#
_entry.id   AF-A0AAP3A4X8-F1
#
_cell.length_a   1.000
_cell.length_b   1.000
_cell.length_c   1.000
_cell.angle_alpha   90.00
_cell.angle_beta   90.00
_cell.angle_gamma   90.00
#
_symmetry.space_group_name_H-M   'P 1'
#
loop_
_entity.id
_entity.type
_entity.pdbx_description
1 polymer ?
#
loop_
_entity_poly.entity_id
_entity_poly.type
_entity_poly.pdbx_seq_one_letter_code
_entity_poly.pdbx_strand_id
1 'polypeptide(L)'
;WNQKGLDAAVEDVPEDRYGFGNIAENISRSILTLPLEASNVVGIEGAWGSGKTSLLNLILRNLALKKDAHTHVLHISPWLSGG
;
A
#
# COMPACT_ATOMS: atom_id res chain seq x y z
N TRP A 1 7.84 -14.40 19.03
CA TRP A 1 8.40 -13.05 19.23
C TRP A 1 8.53 -12.41 17.86
N ASN A 2 7.60 -11.54 17.45
CA ASN A 2 7.72 -10.82 16.19
C ASN A 2 8.74 -9.69 16.39
N GLN A 3 9.83 -9.73 15.64
CA GLN A 3 10.99 -8.87 15.80
C GLN A 3 10.79 -7.55 15.02
N LYS A 4 9.63 -6.91 15.21
CA LYS A 4 9.32 -5.59 14.64
C LYS A 4 9.15 -4.59 15.78
N GLY A 5 9.91 -3.49 15.73
CA GLY A 5 9.75 -2.38 16.67
C GLY A 5 8.35 -1.78 16.58
N LEU A 6 7.90 -1.10 17.65
CA LEU A 6 6.57 -0.48 17.71
C LEU A 6 6.33 0.59 16.62
N ASP A 7 7.41 1.11 16.04
CA ASP A 7 7.38 2.11 14.95
C ASP A 7 7.39 1.48 13.54
N ALA A 8 7.38 0.15 13.44
CA ALA A 8 7.38 -0.53 12.16
C ALA A 8 6.07 -0.30 11.40
N ALA A 9 6.19 -0.16 10.07
CA ALA A 9 5.01 -0.08 9.22
C ALA A 9 4.17 -1.36 9.31
N VAL A 10 2.84 -1.17 9.29
CA VAL A 10 1.83 -2.23 9.26
C VAL A 10 1.95 -3.02 7.96
N GLU A 11 1.82 -4.33 8.02
CA GLU A 11 1.81 -5.22 6.83
C GLU A 11 0.50 -6.01 6.69
N ASP A 12 -0.33 -6.04 7.72
CA ASP A 12 -1.60 -6.78 7.74
C ASP A 12 -2.72 -6.00 8.45
N VAL A 13 -3.97 -6.28 8.08
CA VAL A 13 -5.17 -5.68 8.67
C VAL A 13 -5.28 -5.91 10.18
N PRO A 14 -4.94 -7.07 10.77
CA PRO A 14 -4.93 -7.24 12.23
C PRO A 14 -3.93 -6.34 12.97
N GLU A 15 -2.92 -5.81 12.28
CA GLU A 15 -1.94 -4.88 12.83
C GLU A 15 -2.39 -3.41 12.70
N ASP A 16 -3.46 -3.13 11.94
CA ASP A 16 -3.98 -1.80 11.68
C ASP A 16 -4.82 -1.24 12.84
N ARG A 17 -4.13 -0.79 13.89
CA ARG A 17 -4.76 -0.22 15.09
C ARG A 17 -5.49 1.11 14.84
N TYR A 18 -5.18 1.79 13.73
CA TYR A 18 -5.63 3.16 13.45
C TYR A 18 -6.65 3.24 12.31
N GLY A 19 -7.08 2.11 11.73
CA GLY A 19 -8.20 2.02 10.80
C GLY A 19 -7.87 2.44 9.36
N PHE A 20 -6.61 2.31 8.93
CA PHE A 20 -6.22 2.49 7.53
C PHE A 20 -6.76 1.42 6.56
N GLY A 21 -7.25 0.27 7.05
CA GLY A 21 -7.72 -0.83 6.25
C GLY A 21 -8.86 -0.44 5.31
N ASN A 22 -9.84 0.32 5.80
CA ASN A 22 -10.99 0.75 5.00
C ASN A 22 -10.58 1.68 3.85
N ILE A 23 -9.72 2.66 4.13
CA ILE A 23 -9.23 3.58 3.09
C ILE A 23 -8.32 2.85 2.11
N ALA A 24 -7.47 1.93 2.57
CA ALA A 24 -6.63 1.11 1.71
C ALA A 24 -7.45 0.23 0.76
N GLU A 25 -8.52 -0.39 1.26
CA GLU A 25 -9.47 -1.15 0.45
C GLU A 25 -10.12 -0.26 -0.62
N ASN A 26 -10.64 0.90 -0.24
CA ASN A 26 -11.30 1.81 -1.18
C ASN A 26 -10.34 2.30 -2.26
N ILE A 27 -9.10 2.69 -1.89
CA ILE A 27 -8.07 3.10 -2.86
C ILE A 27 -7.74 1.94 -3.80
N SER A 28 -7.55 0.73 -3.29
CA SER A 28 -7.24 -0.43 -4.14
C SER A 28 -8.35 -0.72 -5.15
N ARG A 29 -9.62 -0.60 -4.74
CA ARG A 29 -10.77 -0.76 -5.62
C ARG A 29 -10.75 0.30 -6.72
N SER A 30 -10.54 1.56 -6.36
CA SER A 30 -10.46 2.66 -7.34
C SER A 30 -9.35 2.42 -8.36
N ILE A 31 -8.15 2.01 -7.91
CA ILE A 31 -7.01 1.68 -8.79
C ILE A 31 -7.39 0.60 -9.81
N LEU A 32 -8.05 -0.47 -9.38
CA LEU A 32 -8.46 -1.58 -10.25
C LEU A 32 -9.58 -1.22 -11.23
N THR A 33 -10.27 -0.09 -11.02
CA THR A 33 -11.36 0.39 -11.89
C THR A 33 -10.93 1.53 -12.82
N LEU A 34 -9.68 1.96 -12.75
CA LEU A 34 -9.16 3.03 -13.62
C LEU A 34 -9.20 2.59 -15.10
N PRO A 35 -9.56 3.50 -16.02
CA PRO A 35 -9.58 3.20 -17.46
C PRO A 35 -8.16 2.95 -17.99
N LEU A 36 -8.00 1.89 -18.78
CA LEU A 36 -6.72 1.49 -19.39
C LEU A 36 -6.21 2.47 -20.46
N GLU A 37 -7.12 3.28 -21.02
CA GLU A 37 -6.83 4.29 -22.05
C GLU A 37 -6.02 5.48 -21.49
N ALA A 38 -5.87 5.59 -20.16
CA ALA A 38 -5.23 6.72 -19.50
C ALA A 38 -4.18 6.28 -18.47
N SER A 39 -3.08 7.04 -18.41
CA SER A 39 -2.09 6.90 -17.34
C SER A 39 -2.50 7.76 -16.14
N ASN A 40 -2.54 7.16 -14.96
CA ASN A 40 -2.95 7.80 -13.72
C ASN A 40 -1.79 7.86 -12.73
N VAL A 41 -1.64 8.97 -12.02
CA VAL A 41 -0.62 9.17 -10.98
C VAL A 41 -1.30 9.55 -9.67
N VAL A 42 -0.91 8.90 -8.58
CA VAL A 42 -1.42 9.17 -7.23
C VAL A 42 -0.24 9.40 -6.28
N GLY A 43 -0.27 10.51 -5.55
CA GLY A 43 0.69 10.81 -4.47
C GLY A 43 0.12 10.49 -3.10
N ILE A 44 0.93 9.94 -2.20
CA ILE A 44 0.60 9.75 -0.78
C ILE A 44 1.45 10.72 0.04
N GLU A 45 0.81 11.73 0.60
CA GLU A 45 1.47 12.82 1.34
C GLU A 45 1.06 12.80 2.83
N GLY A 46 1.92 13.35 3.69
CA GLY A 46 1.68 13.41 5.13
C GLY A 46 2.95 13.56 5.95
N ALA A 47 2.81 13.99 7.21
CA ALA A 47 3.92 14.20 8.14
C ALA A 47 4.77 12.93 8.36
N TRP A 48 6.02 13.09 8.82
CA TRP A 48 6.82 11.94 9.25
C TRP A 48 6.11 11.16 10.36
N GLY A 49 6.16 9.83 10.32
CA GLY A 49 5.47 8.98 11.29
C GLY A 49 3.94 8.86 11.11
N SER A 50 3.33 9.53 10.13
CA SER A 50 1.87 9.50 9.92
C SER A 50 1.32 8.17 9.35
N GLY A 51 2.16 7.14 9.21
CA GLY A 51 1.74 5.84 8.69
C GLY A 51 1.61 5.72 7.17
N LYS A 52 2.25 6.59 6.38
CA LYS A 52 2.22 6.51 4.90
C LYS A 52 2.66 5.14 4.37
N THR A 53 3.77 4.61 4.89
CA THR A 53 4.28 3.28 4.51
C THR A 53 3.31 2.18 4.92
N SER A 54 2.67 2.29 6.09
CA SER A 54 1.60 1.38 6.54
C SER A 54 0.42 1.39 5.56
N LEU A 55 -0.04 2.58 5.15
CA LEU A 55 -1.11 2.72 4.17
C LEU A 55 -0.73 2.09 2.82
N LEU A 56 0.48 2.37 2.32
CA LEU A 56 0.99 1.79 1.07
C LEU A 56 0.99 0.25 1.14
N ASN A 57 1.50 -0.32 2.23
CA ASN A 57 1.53 -1.78 2.42
C ASN A 57 0.13 -2.40 2.38
N LEU A 58 -0.84 -1.77 3.06
CA LEU A 58 -2.23 -2.25 3.06
C LEU A 58 -2.91 -2.13 1.69
N ILE A 59 -2.58 -1.09 0.91
CA ILE A 59 -3.05 -0.95 -0.48
C ILE A 59 -2.45 -2.08 -1.34
N LEU A 60 -1.14 -2.29 -1.28
CA LEU A 60 -0.44 -3.34 -2.03
C LEU A 60 -0.99 -4.73 -1.68
N ARG A 61 -1.28 -4.98 -0.39
CA ARG A 61 -1.91 -6.21 0.06
C ARG A 61 -3.30 -6.40 -0.57
N ASN A 62 -4.15 -5.37 -0.54
CA ASN A 62 -5.47 -5.46 -1.17
C ASN A 62 -5.36 -5.69 -2.69
N LEU A 63 -4.42 -5.03 -3.37
CA LEU A 63 -4.17 -5.24 -4.79
C LEU A 63 -3.73 -6.68 -5.06
N ALA A 64 -2.83 -7.24 -4.26
CA ALA A 64 -2.40 -8.64 -4.39
C ALA A 64 -3.56 -9.64 -4.24
N LEU A 65 -4.53 -9.35 -3.36
CA LEU A 65 -5.69 -10.20 -3.11
C LEU A 65 -6.80 -10.06 -4.15
N LYS A 66 -6.98 -8.88 -4.74
CA LYS A 66 -8.17 -8.53 -5.53
C LYS A 66 -7.92 -8.32 -7.03
N LYS A 67 -6.67 -8.12 -7.44
CA LYS A 67 -6.33 -7.94 -8.86
C LYS A 67 -6.63 -9.21 -9.67
N ASP A 68 -6.90 -9.04 -10.95
CA ASP A 68 -7.02 -10.16 -11.88
C ASP A 68 -5.64 -10.66 -12.38
N ALA A 69 -5.67 -11.60 -13.33
CA ALA A 69 -4.47 -12.16 -13.95
C ALA A 69 -3.77 -11.19 -14.92
N HIS A 70 -4.47 -10.16 -15.41
CA HIS A 70 -3.95 -9.20 -16.39
C HIS A 70 -3.33 -7.96 -15.73
N THR A 71 -3.59 -7.77 -14.44
CA THR A 71 -3.03 -6.67 -13.65
C THR A 71 -1.74 -7.12 -12.95
N HIS A 72 -0.65 -6.39 -13.20
CA HIS A 72 0.65 -6.62 -12.56
C HIS A 72 1.00 -5.46 -11.63
N VAL A 73 1.46 -5.76 -10.42
CA VAL A 73 1.88 -4.77 -9.43
C VAL A 73 3.39 -4.88 -9.26
N LEU A 74 4.11 -3.81 -9.58
CA LEU A 74 5.56 -3.73 -9.41
C LEU A 74 5.89 -2.76 -8.28
N HIS A 75 6.60 -3.25 -7.26
CA HIS A 75 7.11 -2.43 -6.17
C HIS A 75 8.56 -2.01 -6.47
N ILE A 76 8.81 -0.70 -6.56
CA ILE A 76 10.14 -0.14 -6.83
C ILE A 76 10.56 0.70 -5.62
N SER A 77 11.72 0.40 -5.05
CA SER A 77 12.31 1.17 -3.94
C SER A 77 13.76 1.52 -4.26
N PRO A 78 14.00 2.60 -5.03
CA PRO A 78 15.31 2.91 -5.60
C PRO A 78 16.42 3.07 -4.53
N TRP A 79 16.03 3.56 -3.36
CA TRP A 79 16.90 3.91 -2.24
C TRP A 79 17.45 2.69 -1.48
N LEU A 80 16.82 1.52 -1.64
CA LEU A 80 17.27 0.26 -1.03
C LEU A 80 18.35 -0.45 -1.86
N SER A 81 18.67 0.07 -3.05
CA SER A 81 19.69 -0.47 -3.96
C SER A 81 21.12 0.04 -3.67
N GLY A 82 21.32 0.80 -2.59
CA GLY A 82 22.60 1.40 -2.22
C GLY A 82 23.50 0.47 -1.41
N GLY A 83 23.68 -0.76 -1.88
CA GLY A 83 24.72 -1.69 -1.39
C GLY A 83 26.02 -1.52 -2.15
#